data_AF-A0A151EE35-F1
#
_entry.id   AF-A0A151EE35-F1
#
_cell.length_a   1.000
_cell.length_b   1.000
_cell.length_c   1.000
_cell.angle_alpha   90.00
_cell.angle_beta   90.00
_cell.angle_gamma   90.00
#
_symmetry.space_group_name_H-M   'P 1'
#
loop_
_entity.id
_entity.type
_entity.pdbx_description
1 polymer ?
#
loop_
_entity_poly.entity_id
_entity_poly.type
_entity_poly.pdbx_seq_one_letter_code
_entity_poly.pdbx_strand_id
1 'polypeptide(L)' 'MGIKKNYRGKGIGTCMNYYTLLEMKKRGYRCAEYGWIDEDNIASRKAGEKIGGKLYKIYRVYKKSLV' A
#
# COMPACT_ATOMS: atom_id res chain seq x y z
N MET A 1 -0.65 -5.33 2.13
CA MET A 1 0.36 -6.42 2.14
C MET A 1 0.75 -6.77 3.56
N GLY A 2 0.87 -8.05 3.87
CA GLY A 2 1.30 -8.53 5.19
C GLY A 2 2.65 -9.20 5.12
N ILE A 3 3.56 -8.84 6.02
CA ILE A 3 4.82 -9.55 6.23
C ILE A 3 4.75 -10.22 7.61
N LYS A 4 5.00 -11.54 7.64
CA LYS A 4 5.12 -12.31 8.88
C LYS A 4 6.10 -11.61 9.83
N LYS A 5 5.78 -11.54 11.13
CA LYS A 5 6.50 -10.74 12.12
C LYS A 5 8.03 -10.99 12.08
N ASN A 6 8.43 -12.25 12.00
CA ASN A 6 9.84 -12.68 11.97
C ASN A 6 10.63 -12.25 10.71
N TYR A 7 9.93 -11.74 9.69
CA TYR A 7 10.51 -11.32 8.42
C TYR A 7 10.38 -9.81 8.17
N ARG A 8 9.84 -9.06 9.13
CA ARG A 8 9.75 -7.59 9.04
C ARG A 8 11.14 -6.95 9.16
N GLY A 9 11.28 -5.71 8.70
CA GLY A 9 12.55 -4.97 8.72
C GLY A 9 13.56 -5.39 7.64
N LYS A 10 13.30 -6.47 6.89
CA LYS A 10 14.20 -7.00 5.85
C LYS A 10 13.94 -6.45 4.44
N GLY A 11 13.17 -5.36 4.31
CA GLY A 11 12.86 -4.75 3.00
C GLY A 11 11.92 -5.55 2.08
N ILE A 12 11.42 -6.71 2.50
CA ILE A 12 10.61 -7.63 1.67
C ILE A 12 9.41 -6.93 1.01
N GLY A 13 8.66 -6.12 1.77
CA GLY A 13 7.49 -5.41 1.23
C GLY A 13 7.87 -4.40 0.14
N THR A 14 9.01 -3.73 0.29
CA THR A 14 9.54 -2.82 -0.74
C THR A 14 9.91 -3.59 -2.01
N CYS A 15 10.58 -4.75 -1.87
CA CYS A 15 10.91 -5.59 -3.02
C CYS A 15 9.65 -6.08 -3.73
N MET A 16 8.63 -6.54 -3.00
CA MET A 16 7.36 -6.97 -3.57
C MET A 16 6.70 -5.85 -4.39
N ASN A 17 6.65 -4.62 -3.84
CA ASN A 17 6.13 -3.46 -4.56
C ASN A 17 6.93 -3.15 -5.83
N TYR A 18 8.26 -3.15 -5.73
CA TYR A 18 9.14 -2.83 -6.84
C TYR A 18 8.95 -3.79 -8.02
N TYR A 19 8.97 -5.11 -7.76
CA TYR A 19 8.76 -6.11 -8.80
C TYR A 19 7.34 -6.05 -9.39
N THR A 20 6.34 -5.73 -8.57
CA THR A 20 4.97 -5.51 -9.04
C THR A 20 4.89 -4.32 -9.99
N LEU A 21 5.48 -3.18 -9.63
CA LEU A 21 5.50 -1.98 -10.48
C LEU A 21 6.30 -2.20 -11.77
N LEU A 22 7.40 -2.94 -11.73
CA LEU A 22 8.16 -3.31 -12.91
C LEU A 22 7.30 -4.13 -13.89
N GLU A 23 6.57 -5.12 -13.38
CA GLU A 23 5.69 -5.96 -14.20
C GLU A 23 4.50 -5.16 -14.75
N MET A 24 3.91 -4.28 -13.95
CA MET A 24 2.88 -3.35 -14.41
C MET A 24 3.38 -2.47 -15.55
N LYS A 25 4.60 -1.93 -15.44
CA LYS A 25 5.21 -1.12 -16.50
C LYS A 25 5.37 -1.92 -17.80
N LYS A 26 5.85 -3.17 -17.71
CA LYS A 26 6.00 -4.07 -18.88
C LYS A 26 4.67 -4.34 -19.57
N ARG A 27 3.58 -4.45 -18.82
CA ARG A 27 2.22 -4.68 -19.34
C ARG A 27 1.51 -3.41 -19.80
N GLY A 28 2.17 -2.25 -19.77
CA GLY A 28 1.60 -0.99 -20.26
C GLY A 28 0.62 -0.29 -19.31
N TYR A 29 0.57 -0.67 -18.03
CA TYR A 29 -0.22 0.06 -17.05
C TYR A 29 0.35 1.48 -16.86
N ARG A 30 -0.53 2.48 -16.87
CA ARG A 30 -0.13 3.90 -16.75
C ARG A 30 -0.09 4.40 -15.31
N CYS A 31 -0.85 3.76 -14.43
CA CYS A 31 -0.96 4.12 -13.02
C CYS A 31 -1.18 2.88 -12.16
N ALA A 32 -0.90 3.03 -10.87
CA ALA A 32 -1.19 2.04 -9.84
C ALA A 32 -1.84 2.74 -8.66
N GLU A 33 -2.85 2.11 -8.06
CA GLU A 33 -3.40 2.54 -6.78
C GLU A 33 -2.83 1.65 -5.67
N TYR A 34 -2.37 2.28 -4.58
CA TYR A 34 -1.78 1.59 -3.44
C TYR A 34 -2.82 1.22 -2.35
N GLY A 35 -4.07 1.05 -2.78
CA GLY A 35 -5.23 0.62 -1.99
C GLY A 35 -5.63 1.57 -0.85
N TRP A 36 -6.60 1.12 -0.05
CA TRP A 36 -6.97 1.77 1.19
C TRP A 36 -6.08 1.29 2.34
N ILE A 37 -5.44 2.23 3.01
CA ILE A 37 -4.53 1.98 4.12
C ILE A 37 -5.07 2.74 5.32
N ASP A 38 -5.08 2.05 6.46
CA ASP A 38 -5.38 2.68 7.74
C ASP A 38 -4.41 3.84 8.01
N GLU A 39 -4.94 4.99 8.41
CA GLU A 39 -4.17 6.24 8.56
C GLU A 39 -3.02 6.09 9.57
N ASP A 40 -3.21 5.25 10.60
CA ASP A 40 -2.23 4.97 11.65
C ASP A 40 -1.21 3.88 11.25
N ASN A 41 -1.40 3.21 10.11
CA ASN A 41 -0.44 2.26 9.57
C ASN A 41 0.70 2.97 8.84
N ILE A 42 1.52 3.69 9.61
CA ILE A 42 2.66 4.48 9.14
C ILE A 42 3.62 3.63 8.29
N ALA A 43 3.83 2.36 8.65
CA ALA A 43 4.72 1.47 7.91
C ALA A 43 4.24 1.23 6.48
N SER A 44 2.95 0.93 6.30
CA SER A 44 2.36 0.74 4.97
C SER A 44 2.28 2.06 4.21
N ARG A 45 1.88 3.15 4.87
CA ARG A 45 1.80 4.49 4.25
C ARG A 45 3.16 4.94 3.70
N LYS A 46 4.23 4.88 4.50
CA LYS A 46 5.59 5.20 4.06
C LYS A 46 6.10 4.28 2.95
N ALA A 47 5.66 3.02 2.91
CA ALA A 47 6.03 2.12 1.83
C ALA A 47 5.42 2.57 0.48
N GLY A 48 4.18 3.06 0.48
CA GLY A 48 3.53 3.63 -0.72
C GLY A 48 4.16 4.96 -1.16
N GLU A 49 4.50 5.83 -0.22
CA GLU A 49 5.18 7.10 -0.50
C GLU A 49 6.57 6.88 -1.13
N LYS A 50 7.34 5.92 -0.59
CA LYS A 50 8.69 5.59 -1.10
C LYS A 50 8.71 5.11 -2.55
N ILE A 51 7.61 4.56 -3.05
CA ILE A 51 7.49 4.10 -4.44
C ILE A 51 6.83 5.15 -5.36
N GLY A 52 6.68 6.40 -4.87
CA GLY A 52 6.14 7.52 -5.64
C GLY A 52 4.62 7.71 -5.50
N GLY A 53 3.96 6.95 -4.63
CA GLY A 53 2.55 7.13 -4.33
C GLY A 53 2.28 8.47 -3.64
N LYS A 54 1.14 9.08 -3.94
CA LYS A 54 0.66 10.32 -3.31
C LYS A 54 -0.69 10.06 -2.66
N LEU A 55 -0.91 10.60 -1.47
CA LEU A 55 -2.22 10.56 -0.83
C LEU A 55 -3.22 11.34 -1.68
N TYR A 56 -4.22 10.65 -2.24
CA TYR A 56 -5.21 11.27 -3.13
C TYR A 56 -6.60 11.39 -2.50
N LYS A 57 -6.95 10.49 -1.56
CA LYS A 57 -8.27 10.45 -0.91
C LYS A 57 -8.18 9.86 0.48
N ILE A 58 -8.96 10.42 1.39
CA ILE A 58 -9.14 9.96 2.75
C ILE A 58 -10.59 9.50 2.91
N TYR A 59 -10.78 8.31 3.48
CA TYR A 59 -12.09 7.75 3.77
C TYR A 59 -12.36 7.79 5.27
N ARG A 60 -13.58 8.09 5.67
CA ARG A 60 -14.08 7.96 7.04
C ARG A 60 -15.19 6.93 7.03
N VAL A 61 -15.04 5.87 7.80
CA VAL A 61 -16.01 4.78 7.85
C VAL A 61 -16.79 4.88 9.15
N TYR A 62 -18.11 4.90 9.02
CA TYR A 62 -19.04 4.97 10.14
C TYR A 62 -19.81 3.67 10.21
N LYS A 63 -20.13 3.23 11.43
CA LYS A 63 -21.01 2.09 11.67
C LYS A 63 -22.20 2.56 12.47
N LYS A 64 -23.40 2.15 12.05
CA LYS A 64 -24.64 2.34 12.79
C LYS A 64 -25.28 0.97 12.98
N SER A 65 -25.73 0.68 14.20
CA SER A 65 -26.63 -0.46 14.41
C SER A 65 -27.97 -0.07 13.84
N LEU A 66 -28.46 -0.84 12.87
CA LEU A 66 -29.85 -0.77 12.47
C LEU A 66 -30.60 -1.70 13.42
N VAL A 67 -31.70 -1.19 13.99
CA VAL A 67 -32.56 -1.90 14.94
C VAL A 67 -32.94 -3.26 14.39
#